data_AF-A0A252CW34-F1
#
_entry.id   AF-A0A252CW34-F1
#
_cell.length_a   1.000
_cell.length_b   1.000
_cell.length_c   1.000
_cell.angle_alpha   90.00
_cell.angle_beta   90.00
_cell.angle_gamma   90.00
#
_symmetry.space_group_name_H-M   'P 1'
#
loop_
_entity.id
_entity.type
_entity.pdbx_description
1 polymer ?
#
loop_
_entity_poly.entity_id
_entity_poly.type
_entity_poly.pdbx_seq_one_letter_code
_entity_poly.pdbx_strand_id
1 'polypeptide(L)'
;MANWDLIGELTVSNSWQFFQNDAIADTFRITTTISNLDDWNKWKFKSAAYLRFHYADDSASIKYYVRVLDEPTIYVFAVPEELRTQGIIIRTPSIIRASRYLPITPDGNFADWSFKLEALL
;
A
#
# COMPACT_ATOMS: atom_id res chain seq x y z
N MET A 1 5.04 3.80 23.98
CA MET A 1 5.16 2.87 22.85
C MET A 1 4.01 3.18 21.93
N ALA A 2 4.26 3.45 20.64
CA ALA A 2 3.19 3.80 19.69
C ALA A 2 2.23 2.60 19.49
N ASN A 3 0.91 2.83 19.59
CA ASN A 3 -0.09 1.78 19.39
C ASN A 3 -0.56 1.79 17.94
N TRP A 4 -0.44 0.65 17.26
CA TRP A 4 -0.74 0.53 15.83
C TRP A 4 -1.91 -0.42 15.61
N ASP A 5 -2.98 0.09 15.02
CA ASP A 5 -4.18 -0.67 14.69
C ASP A 5 -4.09 -1.26 13.29
N LEU A 6 -4.41 -2.55 13.14
CA LEU A 6 -4.41 -3.23 11.86
C LEU A 6 -5.62 -2.80 11.01
N ILE A 7 -5.34 -2.17 9.86
CA ILE A 7 -6.36 -1.79 8.88
C ILE A 7 -6.65 -2.96 7.94
N GLY A 8 -5.62 -3.71 7.56
CA GLY A 8 -5.77 -4.96 6.83
C GLY A 8 -4.51 -5.41 6.13
N GLU A 9 -4.59 -6.56 5.49
CA GLU A 9 -3.52 -7.14 4.68
C GLU A 9 -4.08 -7.64 3.36
N LEU A 10 -3.42 -7.28 2.26
CA LEU A 10 -3.85 -7.63 0.90
C LEU A 10 -2.68 -8.17 0.08
N THR A 11 -2.91 -9.24 -0.67
CA THR A 11 -2.03 -9.64 -1.77
C THR A 11 -2.20 -8.66 -2.92
N VAL A 12 -1.08 -8.08 -3.39
CA VAL A 12 -1.11 -7.00 -4.37
C VAL A 12 -1.30 -7.54 -5.79
N SER A 13 -2.25 -6.95 -6.52
CA SER A 13 -2.61 -7.36 -7.89
C SER A 13 -2.50 -6.22 -8.90
N ASN A 14 -2.75 -6.53 -10.18
CA ASN A 14 -2.84 -5.56 -11.27
C ASN A 14 -4.09 -4.65 -11.21
N SER A 15 -4.99 -4.86 -10.26
CA SER A 15 -6.20 -4.07 -10.10
C SER A 15 -6.17 -3.29 -8.78
N TRP A 16 -6.87 -2.16 -8.74
CA TRP A 16 -7.06 -1.44 -7.48
C TRP A 16 -7.88 -2.30 -6.52
N GLN A 17 -7.37 -2.49 -5.31
CA GLN A 17 -7.99 -3.23 -4.23
C GLN A 17 -8.18 -2.30 -3.04
N PHE A 18 -9.31 -2.42 -2.35
CA PHE A 18 -9.60 -1.67 -1.14
C PHE A 18 -9.25 -2.50 0.09
N PHE A 19 -8.70 -1.85 1.13
CA PHE A 19 -8.58 -2.48 2.43
C PHE A 19 -9.96 -2.60 3.09
N GLN A 20 -10.13 -3.61 3.95
CA GLN A 20 -11.43 -3.97 4.51
C GLN A 20 -11.93 -2.97 5.54
N ASN A 21 -11.03 -2.40 6.33
CA ASN A 21 -11.38 -1.48 7.41
C ASN A 21 -11.12 -0.04 6.99
N ASP A 22 -12.04 0.84 7.37
CA ASP A 22 -11.80 2.26 7.31
C ASP A 22 -10.88 2.68 8.47
N ALA A 23 -10.09 3.73 8.25
CA ALA A 23 -9.05 4.15 9.18
C ALA A 23 -9.04 5.67 9.39
N ILE A 24 -9.45 6.10 10.58
CA ILE A 24 -9.36 7.52 10.98
C ILE A 24 -8.02 7.72 11.70
N ALA A 25 -6.95 7.93 10.93
CA ALA A 25 -5.61 8.17 11.47
C ALA A 25 -4.82 9.14 10.61
N ASP A 26 -3.82 9.77 11.22
CA ASP A 26 -2.97 10.76 10.56
C ASP A 26 -1.61 10.18 10.11
N THR A 27 -1.29 8.99 10.58
CA THR A 27 -0.02 8.33 10.34
C THR A 27 -0.27 6.86 10.07
N PHE A 28 0.25 6.38 8.95
CA PHE A 28 0.10 4.99 8.52
C PHE A 28 1.46 4.31 8.48
N ARG A 29 1.48 3.05 8.92
CA ARG A 29 2.62 2.16 8.82
C ARG A 29 2.30 1.04 7.85
N ILE A 30 3.25 0.78 6.96
CA ILE A 30 3.11 -0.24 5.93
C ILE A 30 4.22 -1.25 6.07
N THR A 31 3.86 -2.52 5.95
CA THR A 31 4.82 -3.62 5.85
C THR A 31 4.58 -4.39 4.56
N THR A 32 5.65 -4.64 3.82
CA THR A 32 5.63 -5.51 2.64
C THR A 32 6.18 -6.88 3.01
N THR A 33 5.57 -7.96 2.53
CA THR A 33 6.03 -9.33 2.80
C THR A 33 5.96 -10.17 1.54
N ILE A 34 7.08 -10.78 1.17
CA ILE A 34 7.19 -11.62 -0.02
C ILE A 34 6.69 -13.03 0.32
N SER A 35 5.71 -13.53 -0.45
CA SER A 35 5.09 -14.83 -0.19
C SER A 35 5.80 -15.97 -0.93
N ASN A 36 6.43 -15.70 -2.07
CA ASN A 36 7.22 -16.67 -2.84
C ASN A 36 8.58 -16.06 -3.25
N LEU A 37 9.64 -16.44 -2.55
CA LEU A 37 10.99 -15.94 -2.78
C LEU A 37 11.59 -16.38 -4.12
N ASP A 38 11.23 -17.55 -4.63
CA ASP A 38 11.77 -18.06 -5.89
C ASP A 38 11.25 -17.24 -7.07
N ASP A 39 9.95 -16.96 -7.10
CA ASP A 39 9.36 -16.09 -8.13
C ASP A 39 9.76 -14.64 -7.94
N TRP A 40 9.91 -14.19 -6.69
CA TRP A 40 10.47 -12.87 -6.40
C TRP A 40 11.86 -12.69 -7.00
N ASN A 41 12.78 -13.61 -6.74
CA ASN A 41 14.14 -13.49 -7.27
C ASN A 41 14.20 -13.54 -8.79
N LYS A 42 13.26 -14.24 -9.45
CA LYS A 42 13.14 -14.27 -10.92
C LYS A 42 12.54 -12.99 -11.48
N TRP A 43 11.59 -12.36 -10.78
CA TRP A 43 10.68 -11.36 -11.38
C TRP A 43 10.63 -10.00 -10.66
N LYS A 44 11.43 -9.76 -9.61
CA LYS A 44 11.44 -8.52 -8.78
C LYS A 44 11.80 -7.22 -9.50
N PHE A 45 11.92 -7.21 -10.82
CA PHE A 45 12.36 -6.04 -11.58
C PHE A 45 11.42 -4.86 -11.35
N LYS A 46 11.87 -3.91 -10.51
CA LYS A 46 11.19 -2.64 -10.19
C LYS A 46 9.75 -2.82 -9.69
N SER A 47 9.50 -3.90 -8.93
CA SER A 47 8.22 -4.16 -8.28
C SER A 47 7.94 -3.13 -7.19
N ALA A 48 6.75 -2.54 -7.24
CA ALA A 48 6.25 -1.59 -6.26
C ALA A 48 4.72 -1.67 -6.16
N ALA A 49 4.16 -0.94 -5.21
CA ALA A 49 2.74 -0.62 -5.14
C ALA A 49 2.52 0.88 -5.30
N TYR A 50 1.38 1.24 -5.87
CA TYR A 50 0.79 2.54 -5.60
C TYR A 50 -0.24 2.38 -4.49
N LEU A 51 -0.11 3.21 -3.47
CA LEU A 51 -1.11 3.41 -2.43
C LEU A 51 -1.77 4.76 -2.64
N ARG A 52 -3.08 4.84 -2.39
CA ARG A 52 -3.80 6.11 -2.25
C ARG A 52 -4.85 5.98 -1.16
N PHE A 53 -5.14 7.09 -0.50
CA PHE A 53 -6.16 7.20 0.52
C PHE A 53 -7.39 7.87 -0.08
N HIS A 54 -8.58 7.33 0.18
CA HIS A 54 -9.85 7.95 -0.20
C HIS A 54 -10.45 8.67 0.99
N TYR A 55 -11.01 9.84 0.75
CA TYR A 55 -11.61 10.69 1.75
C TYR A 55 -13.14 10.53 1.79
N ALA A 56 -13.79 11.15 2.77
CA ALA A 56 -15.25 11.04 2.93
C ALA A 56 -16.10 11.61 1.78
N ASP A 57 -15.50 12.45 0.93
CA ASP A 57 -16.11 13.05 -0.26
C ASP A 57 -15.78 12.30 -1.57
N ASP A 58 -15.25 11.08 -1.47
CA ASP A 58 -14.77 10.24 -2.57
C ASP A 58 -13.58 10.82 -3.36
N SER A 59 -13.00 11.94 -2.92
CA SER A 59 -11.72 12.39 -3.46
C SER A 59 -10.58 11.49 -2.97
N ALA A 60 -9.45 11.50 -3.68
CA ALA A 60 -8.31 10.64 -3.36
C ALA A 60 -7.02 11.44 -3.24
N SER A 61 -6.14 10.99 -2.35
CA SER A 61 -4.79 11.52 -2.20
C SER A 61 -3.97 11.36 -3.49
N ILE A 62 -2.81 12.02 -3.54
CA ILE A 62 -1.76 11.65 -4.50
C ILE A 62 -1.40 10.16 -4.34
N LYS A 63 -0.87 9.56 -5.40
CA LYS A 63 -0.37 8.17 -5.37
C LYS A 63 0.97 8.14 -4.66
N TYR A 64 1.05 7.37 -3.59
CA TYR A 64 2.30 7.07 -2.89
C TYR A 64 2.94 5.85 -3.54
N TYR A 65 4.19 6.01 -4.00
CA TYR A 65 4.96 4.90 -4.55
C TYR A 65 5.66 4.16 -3.41
N VAL A 66 5.30 2.89 -3.22
CA VAL A 66 5.89 2.03 -2.19
C VAL A 66 6.74 0.98 -2.87
N ARG A 67 8.05 1.12 -2.77
CA ARG A 67 8.99 0.13 -3.30
C ARG A 67 8.90 -1.15 -2.47
N VAL A 68 8.94 -2.30 -3.12
CA VAL A 68 9.07 -3.58 -2.43
C VAL A 68 10.53 -4.01 -2.47
N LEU A 69 11.07 -4.39 -1.32
CA LEU A 69 12.46 -4.82 -1.14
C LEU A 69 12.48 -6.28 -0.67
N ASP A 70 13.63 -6.94 -0.82
CA ASP A 70 13.84 -8.33 -0.40
C ASP A 70 13.64 -8.51 1.12
N GLU A 71 13.92 -7.46 1.90
CA GLU A 71 13.68 -7.42 3.34
C GLU A 71 12.36 -6.69 3.65
N PRO A 72 11.54 -7.20 4.62
CA PRO A 72 10.34 -6.52 5.06
C PRO A 72 10.64 -5.08 5.46
N THR A 73 10.16 -4.15 4.65
CA THR A 73 10.46 -2.73 4.83
C THR A 73 9.24 -2.02 5.37
N ILE A 74 9.47 -1.22 6.41
CA ILE A 74 8.45 -0.39 7.03
C ILE A 74 8.49 1.00 6.41
N TYR A 75 7.36 1.41 5.84
CA TYR A 75 7.16 2.78 5.35
C TYR A 75 6.17 3.51 6.23
N VAL A 76 6.48 4.76 6.58
CA VAL A 76 5.58 5.62 7.36
C VAL A 76 5.10 6.77 6.48
N PHE A 77 3.78 6.92 6.40
CA PHE A 77 3.14 7.98 5.63
C PHE A 77 2.30 8.83 6.57
N ALA A 78 2.68 10.10 6.68
CA ALA A 78 1.89 11.10 7.37
C ALA A 78 0.90 11.75 6.39
N VAL A 79 -0.33 11.96 6.83
CA VAL A 79 -1.32 12.75 6.10
C VAL A 79 -0.85 14.22 6.06
N PRO A 80 -0.88 14.90 4.89
CA PRO A 80 -0.56 16.32 4.78
C PRO A 80 -1.31 17.19 5.80
N GLU A 81 -0.64 18.21 6.33
CA GLU A 81 -1.17 19.08 7.39
C GLU A 81 -2.45 19.82 6.97
N GLU A 82 -2.54 20.22 5.70
CA GLU A 82 -3.68 20.93 5.15
C GLU A 82 -4.96 20.08 5.21
N LEU A 83 -4.84 18.76 5.02
CA LEU A 83 -5.96 17.84 5.12
C LEU A 83 -6.33 17.55 6.58
N ARG A 84 -5.32 17.49 7.46
CA ARG A 84 -5.51 17.32 8.91
C ARG A 84 -6.26 18.49 9.52
N THR A 85 -5.87 19.72 9.18
CA THR A 85 -6.51 20.96 9.68
C THR A 85 -7.94 21.14 9.20
N GLN A 86 -8.31 20.55 8.06
CA GLN A 86 -9.68 20.55 7.54
C GLN A 86 -10.56 19.43 8.12
N GLY A 87 -10.01 18.57 9.00
CA GLY A 87 -10.74 17.44 9.57
C GLY A 87 -11.11 16.38 8.53
N ILE A 88 -10.37 16.29 7.41
CA ILE A 88 -10.68 15.34 6.36
C ILE A 88 -10.33 13.94 6.85
N ILE A 89 -11.38 13.13 7.01
CA ILE A 89 -11.28 11.75 7.47
C ILE A 89 -10.95 10.85 6.27
N ILE A 90 -9.87 10.08 6.39
CA ILE A 90 -9.61 8.97 5.47
C ILE A 90 -10.65 7.91 5.75
N ARG A 91 -11.41 7.56 4.71
CA ARG A 91 -12.31 6.40 4.77
C ARG A 91 -11.51 5.17 4.43
N THR A 92 -11.19 4.99 3.16
CA THR A 92 -10.71 3.69 2.69
C THR A 92 -9.37 3.84 1.97
N PRO A 93 -8.31 3.16 2.41
CA PRO A 93 -7.09 3.05 1.63
C PRO A 93 -7.27 2.07 0.45
N SER A 94 -6.57 2.32 -0.65
CA SER A 94 -6.54 1.39 -1.79
C SER A 94 -5.13 1.20 -2.35
N ILE A 95 -4.86 -0.02 -2.81
CA ILE A 95 -3.56 -0.44 -3.33
C ILE A 95 -3.68 -1.06 -4.72
N ILE A 96 -2.66 -0.87 -5.55
CA ILE A 96 -2.48 -1.56 -6.82
C ILE A 96 -1.00 -1.82 -7.05
N ARG A 97 -0.69 -2.85 -7.82
CA ARG A 97 0.67 -3.07 -8.32
C ARG A 97 1.11 -1.90 -9.20
N ALA A 98 2.30 -1.40 -8.91
CA ALA A 98 3.05 -0.49 -9.75
C ALA A 98 4.23 -1.26 -10.35
N SER A 99 4.21 -1.47 -11.67
CA SER A 99 5.35 -2.00 -12.41
C SER A 99 5.76 -0.95 -13.44
N ARG A 100 7.03 -0.52 -13.42
CA ARG A 100 7.57 0.27 -14.52
C ARG A 100 7.79 -0.66 -15.71
N TYR A 101 6.79 -0.72 -16.59
CA TYR A 101 6.81 -1.26 -17.96
C TYR A 101 7.78 -2.43 -18.18
N LEU A 102 7.29 -3.66 -17.99
CA LEU A 102 7.76 -4.77 -18.81
C LEU A 102 6.89 -4.77 -20.08
N PRO A 103 7.47 -4.80 -21.29
CA PRO A 103 6.70 -4.85 -22.56
C PRO A 103 5.68 -6.00 -22.62
N ILE A 104 5.90 -7.03 -21.81
CA ILE A 104 5.00 -8.15 -21.59
C ILE A 104 5.03 -8.43 -20.08
N THR A 105 3.93 -8.16 -19.39
CA THR A 105 3.74 -8.65 -18.02
C THR A 105 2.92 -9.93 -18.14
N PRO A 106 3.48 -11.11 -17.83
CA PRO A 106 2.69 -12.34 -17.85
C PRO A 106 1.57 -12.22 -16.81
N ASP A 107 0.33 -12.52 -17.21
CA ASP A 107 -0.85 -12.41 -16.33
C ASP A 107 -0.77 -13.31 -15.09
N GLY A 108 0.17 -14.26 -15.03
CA GLY A 108 0.32 -15.23 -13.93
C GLY A 108 1.71 -15.42 -13.32
N ASN A 109 2.75 -14.67 -13.74
CA ASN A 109 4.14 -14.94 -13.28
C ASN A 109 4.80 -13.77 -12.55
N PHE A 110 4.02 -12.90 -11.91
CA PHE A 110 4.63 -11.93 -11.00
C PHE A 110 4.78 -12.59 -9.64
N ALA A 111 5.86 -12.24 -8.93
CA ALA A 111 6.02 -12.67 -7.55
C ALA A 111 4.85 -12.16 -6.71
N ASP A 112 4.23 -13.07 -5.95
CA ASP A 112 3.17 -12.73 -5.01
C ASP A 112 3.79 -12.19 -3.72
N TRP A 113 3.24 -11.07 -3.27
CA TRP A 113 3.61 -10.43 -2.01
C TRP A 113 2.39 -9.72 -1.42
N SER A 114 2.38 -9.63 -0.10
CA SER A 114 1.33 -8.97 0.66
C SER A 114 1.76 -7.59 1.15
N PHE A 115 0.75 -6.76 1.38
CA PHE A 115 0.88 -5.44 1.92
C PHE A 115 -0.02 -5.32 3.14
N LYS A 116 0.61 -5.21 4.31
CA LYS A 116 -0.05 -4.97 5.58
C LYS A 116 -0.07 -3.47 5.86
N LEU A 117 -1.25 -2.95 6.16
CA LEU A 117 -1.47 -1.54 6.49
C LEU A 117 -1.93 -1.42 7.94
N GLU A 118 -1.29 -0.53 8.68
CA GLU A 118 -1.58 -0.20 10.07
C GLU A 118 -1.68 1.31 10.25
N ALA A 119 -2.44 1.73 11.24
CA ALA A 119 -2.71 3.14 11.55
C ALA A 119 -2.25 3.46 12.97
N LEU A 120 -1.65 4.64 13.18
CA LEU A 120 -1.28 5.13 14.50
C LEU A 120 -2.53 5.71 15.19
N LEU A 121 -2.82 5.25 16.41
CA LEU A 121 -3.84 5.83 17.29
C LEU A 121 -3.29 6.98 18.14
#